data_AF-A0A5J5HDI2-F1
#
_entry.id   AF-A0A5J5HDI2-F1
#
_cell.length_a   1.000
_cell.length_b   1.000
_cell.length_c   1.000
_cell.angle_alpha   90.00
_cell.angle_beta   90.00
_cell.angle_gamma   90.00
#
_symmetry.space_group_name_H-M   'P 1'
#
loop_
_entity.id
_entity.type
_entity.pdbx_description
1 polymer ?
#
loop_
_entity_poly.entity_id
_entity_poly.type
_entity_poly.pdbx_seq_one_letter_code
_entity_poly.pdbx_strand_id
1 'polypeptide(L)'
;MASVMDGLKQQSIVASKQGGENKLGDLFWYSISNQLITREDLKQKFDEANVDHQWLPNPIRISDAFRRATGEIQKKQKKVPTNDPTTFLNFLIREVYYDHKRVQRNIVIEKVNKKGKSLEYNSTATIIEFHKDDGTISITTSGSSDEGEQKAKSLAYEAKGLFETYSKNYDAQTLRIMVKNILDSMSPTAVRPHGGVV
;
A
#
# COMPACT_ATOMS: atom_id res chain seq x y z
N MET A 1 19.36 25.96 -15.59
CA MET A 1 18.96 24.84 -14.72
C MET A 1 19.18 25.28 -13.28
N ALA A 2 18.11 25.71 -12.60
CA ALA A 2 18.19 25.93 -11.16
C ALA A 2 18.34 24.57 -10.49
N SER A 3 19.33 24.43 -9.60
CA SER A 3 19.59 23.18 -8.90
C SER A 3 18.47 22.94 -7.89
N VAL A 4 18.08 21.68 -7.64
CA VAL A 4 17.19 21.29 -6.53
C VAL A 4 17.64 21.91 -5.19
N MET A 5 18.93 22.21 -5.07
CA MET A 5 19.53 22.93 -3.94
C MET A 5 18.98 24.35 -3.72
N ASP A 6 18.54 25.04 -4.78
CA ASP A 6 18.09 26.43 -4.69
C ASP A 6 16.65 26.53 -4.17
N GLY A 7 15.80 25.53 -4.46
CA GLY A 7 14.40 25.47 -3.99
C GLY A 7 14.28 25.15 -2.50
N LEU A 8 15.06 24.18 -2.01
CA LEU A 8 15.00 23.74 -0.61
C LEU A 8 15.58 24.76 0.38
N LYS A 9 16.43 25.69 -0.07
CA LYS A 9 16.99 26.75 0.78
C LYS A 9 15.99 27.85 1.15
N GLN A 10 14.88 27.99 0.42
CA GLN A 10 13.97 29.13 0.56
C GLN A 10 12.84 28.95 1.59
N GLN A 11 12.63 27.75 2.15
CA GLN A 11 11.59 27.53 3.15
C GLN A 11 12.21 27.39 4.55
N SER A 12 12.00 28.42 5.38
CA SER A 12 12.41 28.46 6.79
C SER A 12 11.70 27.39 7.62
N ILE A 13 12.26 26.19 7.64
CA ILE A 13 11.90 25.12 8.58
C ILE A 13 12.77 25.33 9.84
N VAL A 14 12.14 25.80 10.92
CA VAL A 14 12.84 26.08 12.19
C VAL A 14 12.89 24.84 13.08
N ALA A 15 14.09 24.46 13.52
CA ALA A 15 14.31 23.80 14.82
C ALA A 15 15.71 24.10 15.39
N SER A 16 15.70 24.85 16.49
CA SER A 16 16.75 25.07 17.52
C SER A 16 18.05 25.84 17.17
N LYS A 17 18.37 26.77 18.08
CA LYS A 17 19.64 27.51 18.17
C LYS A 17 20.78 26.55 18.54
N GLN A 18 21.61 26.18 17.56
CA GLN A 18 23.08 26.34 17.57
C GLN A 18 23.73 25.67 16.35
N GLY A 19 24.25 26.53 15.46
CA GLY A 19 25.51 26.37 14.71
C GLY A 19 25.76 25.07 13.94
N GLY A 20 25.41 25.07 12.65
CA GLY A 20 25.95 24.15 11.66
C GLY A 20 25.29 24.37 10.30
N GLU A 21 25.90 25.21 9.46
CA GLU A 21 25.35 25.71 8.17
C GLU A 21 25.05 24.65 7.09
N ASN A 22 25.25 23.35 7.37
CA ASN A 22 25.09 22.25 6.42
C ASN A 22 24.23 21.08 6.95
N LYS A 23 23.16 21.36 7.69
CA LYS A 23 22.19 20.33 8.11
C LYS A 23 20.88 20.48 7.34
N LEU A 24 20.54 19.50 6.51
CA LEU A 24 19.26 19.43 5.79
C LEU A 24 18.15 18.88 6.69
N GLY A 25 17.86 19.56 7.81
CA GLY A 25 16.78 19.23 8.75
C GLY A 25 16.85 17.83 9.39
N ASP A 26 15.90 17.56 10.29
CA ASP A 26 15.65 16.22 10.84
C ASP A 26 14.48 15.58 10.09
N LEU A 27 14.75 14.91 8.95
CA LEU A 27 13.72 14.09 8.31
C LEU A 27 13.56 12.79 9.09
N PHE A 28 12.64 12.78 10.06
CA PHE A 28 12.26 11.54 10.71
C PHE A 28 11.52 10.64 9.70
N TRP A 29 12.06 9.46 9.40
CA TRP A 29 11.43 8.46 8.51
C TRP A 29 9.96 8.15 8.86
N TYR A 30 9.60 8.35 10.13
CA TYR A 30 8.25 8.15 10.69
C TYR A 30 7.30 9.35 10.48
N SER A 31 7.78 10.52 10.02
CA SER A 31 6.94 11.70 9.75
C SER A 31 6.08 11.53 8.50
N ILE A 32 6.51 10.68 7.56
CA ILE A 32 5.69 10.22 6.44
C ILE A 32 4.73 9.15 6.99
N SER A 33 3.62 9.61 7.57
CA SER A 33 2.53 8.77 8.08
C SER A 33 1.70 8.17 6.93
N ASN A 34 0.63 7.42 7.25
CA ASN A 34 -0.29 6.89 6.24
C ASN A 34 -1.09 8.01 5.57
N GLN A 35 -0.43 8.77 4.70
CA GLN A 35 -1.04 9.77 3.85
C GLN A 35 -1.43 9.14 2.51
N LEU A 36 -2.61 9.49 2.04
CA LEU A 36 -3.06 9.23 0.68
C LEU A 36 -2.88 10.53 -0.08
N ILE A 37 -2.09 10.51 -1.15
CA ILE A 37 -1.86 11.66 -2.00
C ILE A 37 -2.01 11.24 -3.47
N THR A 38 -2.73 12.06 -4.23
CA THR A 38 -2.85 11.85 -5.67
C THR A 38 -1.55 12.23 -6.38
N ARG A 39 -1.40 11.80 -7.64
CA ARG A 39 -0.22 12.19 -8.42
C ARG A 39 -0.23 13.69 -8.71
N GLU A 40 -1.40 14.24 -8.95
CA GLU A 40 -1.64 15.65 -9.23
C GLU A 40 -1.27 16.52 -8.03
N ASP A 41 -1.76 16.16 -6.84
CA ASP A 41 -1.42 16.87 -5.60
C ASP A 41 0.09 16.79 -5.31
N LEU A 42 0.70 15.62 -5.54
CA LEU A 42 2.14 15.44 -5.35
C LEU A 42 2.95 16.30 -6.33
N LYS A 43 2.50 16.39 -7.59
CA LYS A 43 3.11 17.25 -8.61
C LYS A 43 3.03 18.72 -8.21
N GLN A 44 1.86 19.18 -7.74
CA GLN A 44 1.71 20.54 -7.24
C GLN A 44 2.68 20.84 -6.08
N LYS A 45 2.85 19.91 -5.14
CA LYS A 45 3.82 20.07 -4.05
C LYS A 45 5.26 20.18 -4.55
N PHE A 46 5.61 19.49 -5.64
CA PHE A 46 6.92 19.60 -6.27
C PHE A 46 7.11 20.97 -6.92
N ASP A 47 6.08 21.48 -7.61
CA ASP A 47 6.08 22.82 -8.20
C ASP A 47 6.26 23.90 -7.11
N GLU A 48 5.50 23.79 -6.01
CA GLU A 48 5.59 24.70 -4.85
C GLU A 48 6.95 24.67 -4.16
N ALA A 49 7.61 23.51 -4.12
CA ALA A 49 8.93 23.32 -3.51
C ALA A 49 10.10 23.57 -4.48
N ASN A 50 9.81 23.89 -5.76
CA ASN A 50 10.80 24.01 -6.83
C ASN A 50 11.72 22.77 -6.93
N VAL A 51 11.12 21.58 -6.81
CA VAL A 51 11.79 20.27 -6.93
C VAL A 51 11.51 19.70 -8.32
N ASP A 52 12.55 19.19 -8.97
CA ASP A 52 12.46 18.61 -10.31
C ASP A 52 11.52 17.38 -10.34
N HIS A 53 10.62 17.36 -11.32
CA HIS A 53 9.64 16.28 -11.53
C HIS A 53 10.28 14.93 -11.89
N GLN A 54 11.57 14.88 -12.23
CA GLN A 54 12.31 13.63 -12.38
C GLN A 54 12.28 12.77 -11.10
N TRP A 55 12.09 13.41 -9.93
CA TRP A 55 11.99 12.72 -8.65
C TRP A 55 10.58 12.23 -8.34
N LEU A 56 9.58 12.52 -9.18
CA LEU A 56 8.24 11.98 -8.98
C LEU A 56 8.26 10.45 -9.12
N PRO A 57 7.47 9.72 -8.30
CA PRO A 57 7.31 8.28 -8.48
C PRO A 57 6.74 7.97 -9.86
N ASN A 58 6.91 6.74 -10.32
CA ASN A 58 6.22 6.25 -11.51
C ASN A 58 4.70 6.34 -11.35
N PRO A 59 3.94 6.51 -12.45
CA PRO A 59 2.48 6.50 -12.41
C PRO A 59 1.95 5.24 -11.70
N ILE A 60 0.86 5.41 -10.96
CA ILE A 60 0.22 4.31 -10.25
C ILE A 60 -0.19 3.25 -11.27
N ARG A 61 0.41 2.06 -11.15
CA ARG A 61 -0.01 0.91 -11.94
C ARG A 61 -1.28 0.33 -11.34
N ILE A 62 -2.37 0.40 -12.09
CA ILE A 62 -3.70 -0.02 -11.61
C ILE A 62 -3.69 -1.50 -11.19
N SER A 63 -2.95 -2.37 -11.88
CA SER A 63 -2.77 -3.77 -11.48
C SER A 63 -2.12 -3.93 -10.11
N ASP A 64 -1.17 -3.06 -9.76
CA ASP A 64 -0.46 -3.12 -8.48
C ASP A 64 -1.34 -2.56 -7.36
N ALA A 65 -2.12 -1.52 -7.67
CA ALA A 65 -3.18 -1.03 -6.78
C ALA A 65 -4.21 -2.13 -6.45
N PHE A 66 -4.63 -2.90 -7.46
CA PHE A 66 -5.54 -4.05 -7.27
C PHE A 66 -4.93 -5.13 -6.36
N ARG A 67 -3.66 -5.49 -6.60
CA ARG A 67 -2.93 -6.46 -5.75
C ARG A 67 -2.74 -5.97 -4.33
N ARG A 68 -2.47 -4.68 -4.15
CA ARG A 68 -2.33 -4.05 -2.84
C ARG A 68 -3.67 -4.07 -2.09
N ALA A 69 -4.75 -3.65 -2.75
CA ALA A 69 -6.09 -3.62 -2.17
C ALA A 69 -6.54 -5.02 -1.69
N THR A 70 -6.43 -6.02 -2.55
CA THR A 70 -6.77 -7.41 -2.21
C THR A 70 -5.79 -7.99 -1.17
N GLY A 71 -4.51 -7.62 -1.19
CA GLY A 71 -3.52 -8.08 -0.20
C GLY A 71 -3.75 -7.56 1.22
N GLU A 72 -4.23 -6.32 1.37
CA GLU A 72 -4.55 -5.73 2.67
C GLU A 72 -5.65 -6.51 3.40
N ILE A 73 -6.64 -6.99 2.66
CA ILE A 73 -7.72 -7.83 3.20
C ILE A 73 -7.13 -9.06 3.90
N GLN A 74 -6.24 -9.81 3.25
CA GLN A 74 -5.68 -11.04 3.81
C GLN A 74 -5.00 -10.85 5.17
N LYS A 75 -4.33 -9.71 5.39
CA LYS A 75 -3.53 -9.46 6.61
C LYS A 75 -4.37 -9.52 7.88
N LYS A 76 -5.66 -9.19 7.79
CA LYS A 76 -6.57 -9.07 8.93
C LYS A 76 -7.43 -10.31 9.19
N GLN A 77 -7.38 -11.33 8.32
CA GLN A 77 -8.42 -12.38 8.25
C GLN A 77 -7.88 -13.77 8.58
N LYS A 78 -7.16 -13.88 9.70
CA LYS A 78 -6.66 -15.15 10.25
C LYS A 78 -7.37 -15.48 11.55
N LYS A 79 -7.69 -16.76 11.75
CA LYS A 79 -8.38 -17.28 12.95
C LYS A 79 -9.66 -16.52 13.28
N VAL A 80 -10.49 -16.26 12.28
CA VAL A 80 -11.82 -15.67 12.47
C VAL A 80 -12.70 -16.71 13.20
N PRO A 81 -13.29 -16.40 14.36
CA PRO A 81 -14.14 -17.34 15.09
C PRO A 81 -15.35 -17.79 14.26
N THR A 82 -15.78 -19.03 14.49
CA THR A 82 -17.06 -19.57 13.97
C THR A 82 -18.05 -19.80 15.11
N ASN A 83 -19.30 -20.15 14.78
CA ASN A 83 -20.29 -20.59 15.78
C ASN A 83 -19.84 -21.84 16.57
N ASP A 84 -18.95 -22.67 16.01
CA ASP A 84 -18.26 -23.72 16.74
C ASP A 84 -16.99 -23.17 17.41
N PRO A 85 -16.85 -23.20 18.75
CA PRO A 85 -15.70 -22.67 19.48
C PRO A 85 -14.41 -23.48 19.29
N THR A 86 -14.47 -24.61 18.57
CA THR A 86 -13.31 -25.46 18.25
C THR A 86 -12.73 -25.19 16.87
N THR A 87 -13.45 -24.43 16.04
CA THR A 87 -13.04 -24.12 14.67
C THR A 87 -12.92 -22.63 14.41
N PHE A 88 -12.10 -22.30 13.40
CA PHE A 88 -11.85 -20.94 12.93
C PHE A 88 -11.79 -20.94 11.41
N LEU A 89 -12.03 -19.77 10.82
CA LEU A 89 -11.83 -19.53 9.40
C LEU A 89 -10.58 -18.68 9.16
N ASN A 90 -9.78 -19.08 8.17
CA ASN A 90 -8.78 -18.24 7.55
C ASN A 90 -9.31 -17.83 6.18
N PHE A 91 -9.24 -16.53 5.86
CA PHE A 91 -9.52 -16.03 4.53
C PHE A 91 -8.20 -15.73 3.84
N LEU A 92 -7.93 -16.46 2.76
CA LEU A 92 -6.68 -16.36 2.01
C LEU A 92 -6.98 -15.75 0.65
N ILE A 93 -6.05 -14.94 0.15
CA ILE A 93 -6.12 -14.39 -1.20
C ILE A 93 -5.14 -15.16 -2.06
N ARG A 94 -5.63 -15.68 -3.19
CA ARG A 94 -4.81 -16.41 -4.17
C ARG A 94 -4.94 -15.76 -5.53
N GLU A 95 -3.80 -15.42 -6.13
CA GLU A 95 -3.78 -15.03 -7.54
C GLU A 95 -3.91 -16.30 -8.37
N VAL A 96 -4.96 -16.38 -9.18
CA VAL A 96 -5.31 -17.57 -9.96
C VAL A 96 -4.93 -17.36 -11.43
N TYR A 97 -5.05 -16.13 -11.92
CA TYR A 97 -4.78 -15.82 -13.31
C TYR A 97 -4.26 -14.38 -13.47
N TYR A 98 -3.34 -14.20 -14.42
CA TYR A 98 -2.80 -12.89 -14.79
C TYR A 98 -2.40 -12.88 -16.27
N ASP A 99 -2.91 -11.91 -17.02
CA ASP A 99 -2.43 -11.61 -18.36
C ASP A 99 -2.48 -10.09 -18.64
N HIS A 100 -2.39 -9.68 -19.91
CA HIS A 100 -2.44 -8.28 -20.31
C HIS A 100 -3.83 -7.65 -20.19
N LYS A 101 -4.91 -8.45 -20.11
CA LYS A 101 -6.31 -7.99 -20.06
C LYS A 101 -6.92 -8.04 -18.66
N ARG A 102 -6.52 -9.00 -17.83
CA ARG A 102 -7.14 -9.21 -16.53
C ARG A 102 -6.20 -9.76 -15.45
N VAL A 103 -6.63 -9.57 -14.21
CA VAL A 103 -6.03 -10.18 -13.02
C VAL A 103 -7.16 -10.81 -12.21
N GLN A 104 -7.08 -12.12 -11.97
CA GLN A 104 -8.05 -12.83 -11.13
C GLN A 104 -7.40 -13.19 -9.80
N ARG A 105 -8.07 -12.83 -8.70
CA ARG A 105 -7.74 -13.31 -7.37
C ARG A 105 -8.98 -13.88 -6.69
N ASN A 106 -8.81 -15.03 -6.07
CA ASN A 106 -9.88 -15.67 -5.30
C ASN A 106 -9.68 -15.41 -3.81
N ILE A 107 -10.78 -15.16 -3.11
CA ILE A 107 -10.89 -15.34 -1.68
C ILE A 107 -11.19 -16.82 -1.44
N VAL A 108 -10.29 -17.43 -0.69
CA VAL A 108 -10.33 -18.83 -0.27
C VAL A 108 -10.73 -18.86 1.20
N ILE A 109 -11.62 -19.78 1.55
CA ILE A 109 -11.96 -20.07 2.94
C ILE A 109 -11.25 -21.37 3.34
N GLU A 110 -10.47 -21.30 4.41
CA GLU A 110 -9.87 -22.46 5.04
C GLU A 110 -10.41 -22.58 6.47
N LYS A 111 -11.13 -23.66 6.75
CA LYS A 111 -11.59 -23.99 8.11
C LYS A 111 -10.51 -24.77 8.84
N VAL A 112 -10.10 -24.29 10.01
CA VAL A 112 -9.04 -24.90 10.82
C VAL A 112 -9.51 -25.17 12.24
N ASN A 113 -8.92 -26.15 12.90
CA ASN A 113 -9.14 -26.38 14.34
C ASN A 113 -8.25 -25.48 15.23
N LYS A 114 -8.40 -25.60 16.55
CA LYS A 114 -7.54 -24.89 17.55
C LYS A 114 -6.03 -25.08 17.35
N LYS A 115 -5.60 -26.22 16.78
CA LYS A 115 -4.19 -26.53 16.49
C LYS A 115 -3.73 -26.02 15.12
N GLY A 116 -4.61 -25.36 14.35
CA GLY A 116 -4.32 -24.87 13.01
C GLY A 116 -4.33 -25.94 11.92
N LYS A 117 -4.80 -27.17 12.21
CA LYS A 117 -4.95 -28.21 11.19
C LYS A 117 -6.16 -27.88 10.32
N SER A 118 -5.95 -27.86 9.00
CA SER A 118 -7.01 -27.67 8.00
C SER A 118 -8.02 -28.82 8.06
N LEU A 119 -9.30 -28.46 8.07
CA LEU A 119 -10.46 -29.34 8.11
C LEU A 119 -11.23 -29.28 6.79
N GLU A 120 -11.37 -28.08 6.23
CA GLU A 120 -12.13 -27.82 5.01
C GLU A 120 -11.48 -26.66 4.23
N TYR A 121 -11.56 -26.73 2.90
CA TYR A 121 -10.92 -25.77 2.01
C TYR A 121 -11.82 -25.46 0.81
N ASN A 122 -12.32 -24.23 0.73
CA ASN A 122 -13.07 -23.71 -0.40
C ASN A 122 -12.21 -22.70 -1.17
N SER A 123 -11.67 -23.12 -2.32
CA SER A 123 -10.77 -22.33 -3.17
C SER A 123 -11.44 -21.23 -3.99
N THR A 124 -12.77 -21.23 -4.07
CA THR A 124 -13.56 -20.37 -4.98
C THR A 124 -14.71 -19.68 -4.25
N ALA A 125 -14.60 -19.50 -2.93
CA ALA A 125 -15.66 -18.87 -2.12
C ALA A 125 -16.06 -17.49 -2.65
N THR A 126 -15.10 -16.70 -3.12
CA THR A 126 -15.40 -15.50 -3.90
C THR A 126 -14.30 -15.25 -4.92
N ILE A 127 -14.66 -14.96 -6.16
CA ILE A 127 -13.75 -14.63 -7.25
C ILE A 127 -13.79 -13.11 -7.46
N ILE A 128 -12.62 -12.48 -7.49
CA ILE A 128 -12.44 -11.06 -7.79
C ILE A 128 -11.62 -10.97 -9.08
N GLU A 129 -12.23 -10.44 -10.14
CA GLU A 129 -11.56 -10.20 -11.41
C GLU A 129 -11.43 -8.70 -11.64
N PHE A 130 -10.21 -8.27 -11.92
CA PHE A 130 -9.90 -6.93 -12.37
C PHE A 130 -9.66 -6.94 -13.88
N HIS A 131 -10.46 -6.17 -14.63
CA HIS A 131 -10.34 -5.98 -16.06
C HIS A 131 -9.52 -4.72 -16.32
N LYS A 132 -8.36 -4.90 -16.97
CA LYS A 132 -7.37 -3.83 -17.22
C LYS A 132 -7.82 -2.88 -18.33
N ASP A 133 -8.64 -3.37 -19.25
CA ASP A 133 -9.10 -2.63 -20.43
C ASP A 133 -9.99 -1.44 -20.02
N ASP A 134 -10.85 -1.62 -19.02
CA ASP A 134 -11.79 -0.59 -18.54
C ASP A 134 -11.58 -0.20 -17.06
N GLY A 135 -10.64 -0.86 -16.38
CA GLY A 135 -10.34 -0.60 -14.97
C GLY A 135 -11.39 -1.13 -13.99
N THR A 136 -12.30 -2.01 -14.41
CA THR A 136 -13.43 -2.46 -13.59
C THR A 136 -13.11 -3.71 -12.76
N ILE A 137 -13.85 -3.89 -11.66
CA ILE A 137 -13.80 -5.10 -10.83
C ILE A 137 -15.14 -5.81 -10.89
N SER A 138 -15.13 -7.09 -11.30
CA SER A 138 -16.25 -8.01 -11.15
C SER A 138 -16.04 -8.94 -9.95
N ILE A 139 -17.13 -9.22 -9.23
CA ILE A 139 -17.15 -10.10 -8.06
C ILE A 139 -18.15 -11.21 -8.32
N THR A 140 -17.70 -12.47 -8.24
CA THR A 140 -18.53 -13.65 -8.41
C THR A 140 -18.53 -14.47 -7.12
N THR A 141 -19.71 -14.91 -6.69
CA THR A 141 -19.93 -15.68 -5.45
C THR A 141 -20.81 -16.89 -5.72
N SER A 142 -20.68 -17.95 -4.94
CA SER A 142 -21.50 -19.18 -5.02
C SER A 142 -22.97 -19.00 -4.62
N GLY A 143 -23.35 -17.85 -4.06
CA GLY A 143 -24.74 -17.55 -3.68
C GLY A 143 -25.21 -18.26 -2.39
N SER A 144 -24.33 -18.94 -1.66
CA SER A 144 -24.65 -19.60 -0.40
C SER A 144 -25.00 -18.60 0.70
N SER A 145 -25.85 -19.01 1.64
CA SER A 145 -26.09 -18.30 2.90
C SER A 145 -25.10 -18.67 4.01
N ASP A 146 -24.08 -19.48 3.71
CA ASP A 146 -23.01 -19.81 4.65
C ASP A 146 -22.30 -18.54 5.16
N GLU A 147 -22.07 -18.47 6.48
CA GLU A 147 -21.48 -17.30 7.15
C GLU A 147 -20.08 -16.99 6.62
N GLY A 148 -19.28 -18.03 6.35
CA GLY A 148 -17.95 -17.91 5.75
C GLY A 148 -18.04 -17.31 4.35
N GLU A 149 -18.97 -17.79 3.52
CA GLU A 149 -19.17 -17.24 2.17
C GLU A 149 -19.69 -15.80 2.17
N GLN A 150 -20.60 -15.45 3.09
CA GLN A 150 -21.07 -14.06 3.25
C GLN A 150 -19.92 -13.14 3.72
N LYS A 151 -19.06 -13.64 4.61
CA LYS A 151 -17.86 -12.90 5.01
C LYS A 151 -16.90 -12.73 3.84
N ALA A 152 -16.62 -13.79 3.07
CA ALA A 152 -15.78 -13.71 1.88
C ALA A 152 -16.32 -12.68 0.88
N LYS A 153 -17.63 -12.68 0.63
CA LYS A 153 -18.30 -11.67 -0.19
C LYS A 153 -18.08 -10.25 0.36
N SER A 154 -18.28 -10.02 1.66
CA SER A 154 -18.04 -8.69 2.26
C SER A 154 -16.59 -8.21 2.09
N LEU A 155 -15.62 -9.13 2.22
CA LEU A 155 -14.20 -8.84 2.07
C LEU A 155 -13.85 -8.48 0.63
N ALA A 156 -14.52 -9.07 -0.36
CA ALA A 156 -14.36 -8.70 -1.76
C ALA A 156 -14.84 -7.26 -2.04
N TYR A 157 -15.96 -6.85 -1.45
CA TYR A 157 -16.44 -5.47 -1.56
C TYR A 157 -15.54 -4.47 -0.80
N GLU A 158 -14.99 -4.85 0.35
CA GLU A 158 -13.96 -4.06 1.04
C GLU A 158 -12.72 -3.89 0.15
N ALA A 159 -12.24 -4.96 -0.49
CA ALA A 159 -11.14 -4.91 -1.44
C ALA A 159 -11.43 -3.95 -2.61
N LYS A 160 -12.67 -3.97 -3.13
CA LYS A 160 -13.10 -3.06 -4.19
C LYS A 160 -13.03 -1.59 -3.73
N GLY A 161 -13.51 -1.26 -2.54
CA GLY A 161 -13.41 0.10 -1.98
C GLY A 161 -11.95 0.55 -1.75
N LEU A 162 -11.09 -0.37 -1.26
CA LEU A 162 -9.65 -0.10 -1.16
C LEU A 162 -9.01 0.15 -2.51
N PHE A 163 -9.41 -0.59 -3.55
CA PHE A 163 -8.90 -0.41 -4.91
C PHE A 163 -9.26 0.97 -5.49
N GLU A 164 -10.48 1.45 -5.29
CA GLU A 164 -10.90 2.78 -5.71
C GLU A 164 -10.04 3.88 -5.09
N THR A 165 -9.57 3.65 -3.86
CA THR A 165 -8.63 4.55 -3.17
C THR A 165 -7.22 4.39 -3.72
N TYR A 166 -6.72 3.16 -3.83
CA TYR A 166 -5.33 2.85 -4.16
C TYR A 166 -4.96 3.06 -5.62
N SER A 167 -5.95 3.08 -6.52
CA SER A 167 -5.78 3.41 -7.93
C SER A 167 -5.48 4.90 -8.16
N LYS A 168 -5.85 5.75 -7.20
CA LYS A 168 -5.70 7.21 -7.29
C LYS A 168 -4.61 7.78 -6.40
N ASN A 169 -4.19 7.02 -5.38
CA ASN A 169 -3.32 7.53 -4.33
C ASN A 169 -2.05 6.69 -4.16
N TYR A 170 -0.91 7.36 -4.06
CA TYR A 170 0.32 6.74 -3.56
C TYR A 170 0.19 6.40 -2.09
N ASP A 171 0.89 5.34 -1.68
CA ASP A 171 1.03 5.02 -0.27
C ASP A 171 2.26 5.66 0.35
N ALA A 172 2.27 5.68 1.68
CA ALA A 172 3.39 6.17 2.47
C ALA A 172 4.71 5.48 2.09
N GLN A 173 4.68 4.20 1.70
CA GLN A 173 5.89 3.49 1.32
C GLN A 173 6.49 4.01 0.02
N THR A 174 5.66 4.28 -0.99
CA THR A 174 6.11 4.90 -2.24
C THR A 174 6.72 6.27 -1.99
N LEU A 175 6.07 7.09 -1.16
CA LEU A 175 6.60 8.41 -0.77
C LEU A 175 7.92 8.31 -0.01
N ARG A 176 8.04 7.35 0.92
CA ARG A 176 9.29 7.10 1.65
C ARG A 176 10.44 6.72 0.72
N ILE A 177 10.19 5.83 -0.25
CA ILE A 177 11.20 5.44 -1.24
C ILE A 177 11.61 6.65 -2.09
N MET A 178 10.64 7.44 -2.54
CA MET A 178 10.89 8.67 -3.30
C MET A 178 11.79 9.63 -2.53
N VAL A 179 11.42 9.97 -1.29
CA VAL A 179 12.19 10.88 -0.44
C VAL A 179 13.58 10.32 -0.15
N LYS A 180 13.69 9.02 0.12
CA LYS A 180 14.99 8.35 0.29
C LYS A 180 15.89 8.54 -0.93
N ASN A 181 15.37 8.32 -2.13
CA ASN A 181 16.16 8.45 -3.36
C ASN A 181 16.64 9.89 -3.59
N ILE A 182 15.81 10.89 -3.29
CA ILE A 182 16.20 12.30 -3.33
C ILE A 182 17.34 12.54 -2.35
N LEU A 183 17.19 12.10 -1.10
CA LEU A 183 18.23 12.27 -0.09
C LEU A 183 19.53 11.58 -0.50
N ASP A 184 19.48 10.32 -0.93
CA ASP A 184 20.65 9.54 -1.35
C ASP A 184 21.40 10.23 -2.51
N SER A 185 20.69 10.93 -3.39
CA SER A 185 21.30 11.70 -4.49
C SER A 185 22.19 12.85 -4.03
N MET A 186 21.98 13.33 -2.80
CA MET A 186 22.77 14.40 -2.20
C MET A 186 24.08 13.89 -1.56
N SER A 187 24.39 12.59 -1.72
CA SER A 187 25.51 11.92 -1.06
C SER A 187 25.57 12.18 0.46
N PRO A 188 24.45 11.93 1.17
CA PRO A 188 24.36 12.27 2.58
C PRO A 188 25.26 11.33 3.39
N THR A 189 25.96 11.89 4.37
CA THR A 189 26.67 11.07 5.36
C THR A 189 25.70 10.71 6.47
N ALA A 190 25.39 9.42 6.62
CA ALA A 190 24.54 8.95 7.70
C ALA A 190 25.27 9.09 9.03
N VAL A 191 24.71 9.86 9.96
CA VAL A 191 25.26 10.07 11.30
C VAL A 191 24.34 9.41 12.32
N ARG A 192 24.91 8.61 13.22
CA ARG A 192 24.19 8.09 14.39
C ARG A 192 23.88 9.24 15.35
N PRO A 193 22.88 9.09 16.24
CA PRO A 193 22.58 10.08 17.28
C PRO A 193 23.78 10.44 18.16
N HIS A 194 24.78 9.55 18.25
CA HIS A 194 26.00 9.73 19.03
C HIS A 194 27.20 10.24 18.21
N GLY A 195 27.00 10.67 16.96
CA GLY A 195 28.04 11.22 16.09
C GLY A 195 28.89 10.21 15.32
N GLY A 196 28.65 8.91 15.48
CA GLY A 196 29.32 7.87 14.67
C GLY A 196 28.82 7.87 13.23
N VAL A 197 29.74 7.91 12.27
CA VAL A 197 29.46 7.77 10.83
C VAL A 197 29.27 6.27 10.50
N VAL A 198 28.33 5.95 9.61
CA VAL A 198 28.07 4.57 9.12
C VAL A 198 28.56 4.42 7.69
#